data_AF-A0A9J6EK49-F1
#
_entry.id   AF-A0A9J6EK49-F1
#
_cell.length_a   1.000
_cell.length_b   1.000
_cell.length_c   1.000
_cell.angle_alpha   90.00
_cell.angle_beta   90.00
_cell.angle_gamma   90.00
#
_symmetry.space_group_name_H-M   'P 1'
#
loop_
_entity.id
_entity.type
_entity.pdbx_description
1 polymer ?
#
loop_
_entity_poly.entity_id
_entity_poly.type
_entity_poly.pdbx_seq_one_letter_code
_entity_poly.pdbx_strand_id
1 'polypeptide(L)'
;MKHTKRAKASNGKALDGEELVDWVQCLSCERWLERSDTPFETTQEAEADSSFLCRICERMRVMREQSQLQYKQESERWQLALDSLAARLEAHIVNSKNERDVLLDKLAEERRLRGALLEQVGALQRALDIIDADKTSSHENTSATRRVEVTKSAKDVSDVRNSVKAAAVDAGREIVQSQNKPNSDQELLGGDDRNAVKAAAVDAGRVIDQSQNKPNSDQELVGGSPAEAVGWQVKRSKRAQKRLRKERAEDSQASIPSSRKKTANAPPPPPERPAGLPGAFVYVDGNARRLKRAVLQASAWHRGVHCRTKKDATLLETMEAIETATDVWDSTEAIVVLHAGLSDIQDDTSPHDSTEKIKSQITSWKARAKGHFFVVYGVPEVGPKDDTMRIKCELWNQNLRQICSDIGTRVEFVSVTKALQDKMNGTS
;
A
#
# COMPACT_ATOMS: atom_id res chain seq x y z
N MET A 1 33.60 -20.26 -31.09
CA MET A 1 35.01 -19.92 -31.39
C MET A 1 35.21 -18.44 -31.14
N LYS A 2 36.00 -18.05 -30.14
CA LYS A 2 36.32 -16.63 -29.87
C LYS A 2 37.49 -16.24 -30.77
N HIS A 3 37.27 -15.33 -31.71
CA HIS A 3 38.38 -14.68 -32.42
C HIS A 3 39.14 -13.81 -31.43
N THR A 4 40.30 -14.28 -30.98
CA THR A 4 41.26 -13.45 -30.24
C THR A 4 41.85 -12.46 -31.23
N LYS A 5 41.31 -11.23 -31.25
CA LYS A 5 41.96 -10.10 -31.90
C LYS A 5 43.28 -9.86 -31.16
N ARG A 6 44.39 -9.68 -31.89
CA ARG A 6 45.66 -9.19 -31.35
C ARG A 6 45.68 -7.67 -31.45
N ALA A 7 46.33 -7.00 -30.50
CA ALA A 7 46.66 -5.59 -30.65
C ALA A 7 47.45 -5.41 -31.96
N LYS A 8 47.13 -4.37 -32.71
CA LYS A 8 47.86 -3.99 -33.92
C LYS A 8 48.70 -2.76 -33.59
N ALA A 9 49.99 -2.84 -33.89
CA ALA A 9 50.84 -1.67 -33.97
C ALA A 9 51.06 -1.32 -35.45
N SER A 10 51.28 -0.05 -35.74
CA SER A 10 51.68 0.39 -37.07
C SER A 10 52.59 1.59 -36.98
N ASN A 11 53.71 1.56 -37.70
CA ASN A 11 54.53 2.75 -37.93
C ASN A 11 53.85 3.58 -39.02
N GLY A 12 53.46 4.82 -38.69
CA GLY A 12 53.01 5.79 -39.69
C GLY A 12 54.13 6.08 -40.69
N LYS A 13 53.82 6.11 -42.00
CA LYS A 13 54.79 6.54 -43.01
C LYS A 13 55.05 8.04 -42.86
N ALA A 14 56.33 8.39 -42.75
CA ALA A 14 56.83 9.75 -42.60
C ALA A 14 56.45 10.64 -43.79
N LEU A 15 55.93 11.83 -43.48
CA LEU A 15 56.11 13.03 -44.29
C LEU A 15 57.37 13.72 -43.76
N ASP A 16 58.19 14.25 -44.66
CA ASP A 16 59.59 14.62 -44.44
C ASP A 16 59.83 15.47 -43.18
N GLY A 17 60.54 14.90 -42.18
CA GLY A 17 61.11 15.64 -41.04
C GLY A 17 60.46 15.44 -39.67
N GLU A 18 59.38 14.67 -39.54
CA GLU A 18 58.68 14.46 -38.25
C GLU A 18 59.00 13.08 -37.63
N GLU A 19 59.18 13.05 -36.30
CA GLU A 19 59.41 11.82 -35.51
C GLU A 19 58.37 10.74 -35.86
N LEU A 20 58.83 9.50 -36.08
CA LEU A 20 57.96 8.33 -36.26
C LEU A 20 57.11 8.13 -34.99
N VAL A 21 55.85 8.55 -35.05
CA VAL A 21 54.88 8.31 -33.96
C VAL A 21 54.38 6.86 -34.07
N ASP A 22 54.70 6.06 -33.06
CA ASP A 22 54.24 4.69 -32.93
C ASP A 22 52.82 4.65 -32.33
N TRP A 23 51.90 3.96 -32.99
CA TRP A 23 50.50 3.85 -32.55
C TRP A 23 50.15 2.43 -32.14
N VAL A 24 49.37 2.29 -31.06
CA VAL A 24 48.88 1.02 -30.51
C VAL A 24 47.35 1.03 -30.45
N GLN A 25 46.70 -0.01 -30.96
CA GLN A 25 45.24 -0.13 -30.96
C GLN A 25 44.70 -0.81 -29.69
N CYS A 26 43.76 -0.16 -28.99
CA CYS A 26 43.02 -0.75 -27.87
C CYS A 26 42.12 -1.91 -28.34
N LEU A 27 42.19 -3.06 -27.65
CA LEU A 27 41.42 -4.25 -28.01
C LEU A 27 39.89 -4.05 -27.87
N SER A 28 39.45 -3.29 -26.87
CA SER A 28 38.01 -3.19 -26.55
C SER A 28 37.28 -2.12 -27.34
N CYS A 29 37.89 -0.94 -27.54
CA CYS A 29 37.23 0.17 -28.23
C CYS A 29 37.82 0.48 -29.60
N GLU A 30 38.83 -0.29 -30.04
CA GLU A 30 39.50 -0.18 -31.34
C GLU A 30 40.17 1.20 -31.59
N ARG A 31 40.26 2.04 -30.56
CA ARG A 31 40.92 3.36 -30.62
C ARG A 31 42.43 3.20 -30.66
N TRP A 32 43.07 3.93 -31.58
CA TRP A 32 44.51 4.07 -31.66
C TRP A 32 45.00 5.12 -30.66
N LEU A 33 46.09 4.80 -29.97
CA LEU A 33 46.75 5.64 -28.97
C LEU A 33 48.23 5.74 -29.29
N GLU A 34 48.84 6.87 -29.00
CA GLU A 34 50.30 7.02 -29.10
C GLU A 34 50.97 6.09 -28.09
N ARG A 35 52.10 5.47 -28.46
CA ARG A 35 52.83 4.53 -27.61
C ARG A 35 53.23 5.15 -26.27
N SER A 36 53.53 6.45 -26.24
CA SER A 36 53.81 7.23 -25.03
C SER A 36 52.67 7.24 -24.00
N ASP A 37 51.43 7.06 -24.45
CA ASP A 37 50.23 6.96 -23.60
C ASP A 37 49.92 5.51 -23.16
N THR A 38 50.78 4.55 -23.53
CA THR A 38 50.65 3.13 -23.22
C THR A 38 51.79 2.66 -22.31
N PRO A 39 51.66 1.51 -21.62
CA PRO A 39 52.75 0.97 -20.81
C PRO A 39 53.87 0.30 -21.62
N PHE A 40 53.77 0.25 -22.96
CA PHE A 40 54.73 -0.44 -23.81
C PHE A 40 55.97 0.41 -24.08
N GLU A 41 57.15 -0.15 -23.82
CA GLU A 41 58.43 0.51 -24.06
C GLU A 41 58.88 0.40 -25.51
N THR A 42 58.33 -0.55 -26.29
CA THR A 42 58.64 -0.75 -27.71
C THR A 42 57.42 -1.19 -28.52
N THR A 43 57.46 -1.02 -29.84
CA THR A 43 56.42 -1.50 -30.77
C THR A 43 56.34 -3.03 -30.84
N GLN A 44 57.49 -3.72 -30.75
CA GLN A 44 57.54 -5.19 -30.72
C GLN A 44 56.85 -5.78 -29.49
N GLU A 45 56.96 -5.10 -28.34
CA GLU A 45 56.24 -5.47 -27.12
C GLU A 45 54.73 -5.31 -27.28
N ALA A 46 54.28 -4.20 -27.87
CA ALA A 46 52.87 -3.94 -28.15
C ALA A 46 52.26 -4.93 -29.17
N GLU A 47 53.05 -5.41 -30.15
CA GLU A 47 52.61 -6.45 -31.09
C GLU A 47 52.57 -7.86 -30.47
N ALA A 48 53.46 -8.12 -29.52
CA ALA A 48 53.51 -9.38 -28.79
C ALA A 48 52.34 -9.51 -27.80
N ASP A 49 51.94 -8.42 -27.14
CA ASP A 49 50.86 -8.43 -26.17
C ASP A 49 49.48 -8.27 -26.82
N SER A 50 48.74 -9.38 -26.89
CA SER A 50 47.40 -9.43 -27.47
C SER A 50 46.30 -8.76 -26.62
N SER A 51 46.60 -8.29 -25.41
CA SER A 51 45.59 -8.01 -24.39
C SER A 51 45.40 -6.53 -24.02
N PHE A 52 46.05 -5.60 -24.73
CA PHE A 52 46.03 -4.19 -24.36
C PHE A 52 44.63 -3.56 -24.32
N LEU A 53 44.28 -2.98 -23.17
CA LEU A 53 43.12 -2.13 -22.97
C LEU A 53 43.57 -0.71 -22.63
N CYS A 54 42.99 0.28 -23.30
CA CYS A 54 43.27 1.67 -22.95
C CYS A 54 42.79 1.98 -21.54
N ARG A 55 43.38 3.01 -20.92
CA ARG A 55 43.05 3.46 -19.55
C ARG A 55 41.54 3.67 -19.31
N ILE A 56 40.81 4.12 -20.34
CA ILE A 56 39.35 4.29 -20.28
C ILE A 56 38.65 2.93 -20.24
N CYS A 57 39.00 2.02 -21.16
CA CYS A 57 38.42 0.66 -21.21
C CYS A 57 38.74 -0.14 -19.94
N GLU A 58 39.95 0.00 -19.41
CA GLU A 58 40.37 -0.63 -18.15
C GLU A 58 39.55 -0.07 -16.97
N ARG A 59 39.40 1.25 -16.85
CA ARG A 59 38.54 1.87 -15.84
C ARG A 59 37.08 1.40 -15.96
N MET A 60 36.55 1.29 -17.18
CA MET A 60 35.20 0.79 -17.42
C MET A 60 35.05 -0.71 -17.13
N ARG A 61 36.13 -1.50 -17.25
CA ARG A 61 36.15 -2.91 -16.83
C ARG A 61 36.05 -3.00 -15.31
N VAL A 62 36.94 -2.31 -14.59
CA VAL A 62 36.95 -2.27 -13.12
C VAL A 62 35.62 -1.75 -12.56
N MET A 63 35.06 -0.67 -13.12
CA MET A 63 33.75 -0.19 -12.68
C MET A 63 32.64 -1.22 -12.90
N ARG A 64 32.65 -1.94 -14.04
CA ARG A 64 31.66 -3.00 -14.29
C ARG A 64 31.80 -4.16 -13.31
N GLU A 65 33.03 -4.58 -13.01
CA GLU A 65 33.30 -5.64 -12.02
C GLU A 65 32.86 -5.23 -10.62
N GLN A 66 33.15 -3.98 -10.22
CA GLN A 66 32.69 -3.43 -8.93
C GLN A 66 31.16 -3.33 -8.87
N SER A 67 30.52 -2.82 -9.92
CA SER A 67 29.05 -2.78 -9.98
C SER A 67 28.45 -4.18 -9.92
N GLN A 68 29.02 -5.17 -10.61
CA GLN A 68 28.55 -6.56 -10.55
C GLN A 68 28.71 -7.15 -9.15
N LEU A 69 29.81 -6.88 -8.46
CA LEU A 69 30.02 -7.32 -7.09
C LEU A 69 28.99 -6.67 -6.15
N GLN A 70 28.75 -5.37 -6.30
CA GLN A 70 27.75 -4.64 -5.53
C GLN A 70 26.35 -5.20 -5.78
N TYR A 71 25.96 -5.46 -7.03
CA TYR A 71 24.68 -6.10 -7.36
C TYR A 71 24.54 -7.49 -6.74
N LYS A 72 25.60 -8.30 -6.72
CA LYS A 72 25.59 -9.61 -6.04
C LYS A 72 25.36 -9.46 -4.55
N GLN A 73 26.09 -8.57 -3.88
CA GLN A 73 25.92 -8.31 -2.45
C GLN A 73 24.52 -7.78 -2.11
N GLU A 74 23.99 -6.87 -2.92
CA GLU A 74 22.62 -6.37 -2.74
C GLU A 74 21.60 -7.49 -2.95
N SER A 75 21.78 -8.33 -3.98
CA SER A 75 20.91 -9.48 -4.23
C SER A 75 20.92 -10.48 -3.06
N GLU A 76 22.09 -10.79 -2.50
CA GLU A 76 22.21 -11.66 -1.31
C GLU A 76 21.53 -11.04 -0.09
N ARG A 77 21.67 -9.73 0.13
CA ARG A 77 20.96 -9.01 1.20
C ARG A 77 19.45 -9.08 1.03
N TRP A 78 18.94 -8.90 -0.19
CA TRP A 78 17.50 -9.03 -0.46
C TRP A 78 17.00 -10.45 -0.26
N GLN A 79 17.78 -11.46 -0.65
CA GLN A 79 17.43 -12.85 -0.43
C GLN A 79 17.29 -13.16 1.08
N LEU A 80 18.27 -12.75 1.89
CA LEU A 80 18.22 -12.94 3.35
C LEU A 80 17.02 -12.21 3.99
N ALA A 81 16.70 -11.00 3.51
CA ALA A 81 15.54 -10.26 4.00
C ALA A 81 14.21 -10.95 3.64
N LEU A 82 14.10 -11.52 2.44
CA LEU A 82 12.94 -12.30 2.01
C LEU A 82 12.79 -13.58 2.83
N ASP A 83 13.87 -14.34 3.03
CA ASP A 83 13.85 -15.57 3.83
C ASP A 83 13.44 -15.27 5.29
N SER A 84 13.92 -14.17 5.87
CA SER A 84 13.50 -13.71 7.20
C SER A 84 12.01 -13.34 7.27
N LEU A 85 11.47 -12.72 6.22
CA LEU A 85 10.06 -12.37 6.15
C LEU A 85 9.18 -13.62 5.98
N ALA A 86 9.62 -14.58 5.16
CA ALA A 86 8.95 -15.87 5.00
C ALA A 86 8.87 -16.63 6.33
N ALA A 87 9.97 -16.73 7.07
CA ALA A 87 9.99 -17.38 8.39
C ALA A 87 9.03 -16.72 9.40
N ARG A 88 8.92 -15.38 9.39
CA ARG A 88 7.96 -14.66 10.25
C ARG A 88 6.51 -14.93 9.85
N LEU A 89 6.22 -14.99 8.55
CA LEU A 89 4.87 -15.32 8.07
C LEU A 89 4.49 -16.75 8.43
N GLU A 90 5.40 -17.71 8.28
CA GLU A 90 5.16 -19.10 8.70
C GLU A 90 4.87 -19.18 10.20
N ALA A 91 5.65 -18.50 11.04
CA ALA A 91 5.41 -18.43 12.48
C ALA A 91 4.02 -17.82 12.81
N HIS A 92 3.63 -16.76 12.11
CA HIS A 92 2.31 -16.15 12.29
C HIS A 92 1.17 -17.08 11.86
N ILE A 93 1.33 -17.83 10.77
CA ILE A 93 0.35 -18.81 10.31
C ILE A 93 0.19 -19.92 11.36
N VAL A 94 1.28 -20.43 11.91
CA VAL A 94 1.24 -21.45 12.98
C VAL A 94 0.55 -20.90 14.22
N ASN A 95 0.89 -19.67 14.66
CA ASN A 95 0.25 -19.06 15.81
C ASN A 95 -1.26 -18.86 15.61
N SER A 96 -1.67 -18.34 14.44
CA SER A 96 -3.08 -18.15 14.10
C SER A 96 -3.86 -19.47 14.04
N LYS A 97 -3.23 -20.55 13.56
CA LYS A 97 -3.85 -21.90 13.62
C LYS A 97 -4.05 -22.36 15.06
N ASN A 98 -3.02 -22.23 15.91
CA ASN A 98 -3.11 -22.62 17.31
C ASN A 98 -4.21 -21.81 18.05
N GLU A 99 -4.30 -20.51 17.82
CA GLU A 99 -5.36 -19.66 18.38
C GLU A 99 -6.75 -20.10 17.93
N ARG A 100 -6.91 -20.41 16.63
CA ARG A 100 -8.17 -20.91 16.09
C ARG A 100 -8.55 -22.26 16.71
N ASP A 101 -7.59 -23.17 16.87
CA ASP A 101 -7.85 -24.49 17.45
C ASP A 101 -8.27 -24.37 18.92
N VAL A 102 -7.63 -23.48 19.71
CA VAL A 102 -8.06 -23.14 21.07
C VAL A 102 -9.48 -22.58 21.11
N LEU A 103 -9.88 -21.74 20.15
CA LEU A 103 -11.24 -21.22 20.07
C LEU A 103 -12.26 -22.32 19.70
N LEU A 104 -11.89 -23.25 18.83
CA LEU A 104 -12.74 -24.39 18.47
C LEU A 104 -12.97 -25.33 19.67
N ASP A 105 -11.94 -25.58 20.47
CA ASP A 105 -12.05 -26.37 21.70
C ASP A 105 -12.97 -25.69 22.73
N LYS A 106 -12.84 -24.36 22.90
CA LYS A 106 -13.75 -23.59 23.77
C LYS A 106 -15.20 -23.66 23.28
N LEU A 107 -15.44 -23.55 21.97
CA LEU A 107 -16.78 -23.65 21.39
C LEU A 107 -17.36 -25.06 21.57
N ALA A 108 -16.54 -26.11 21.45
CA ALA A 108 -16.96 -27.48 21.69
C ALA A 108 -17.37 -27.68 23.16
N GLU A 109 -16.59 -27.13 24.09
CA GLU A 109 -16.92 -27.19 25.52
C GLU A 109 -18.19 -26.41 25.86
N GLU A 110 -18.39 -25.22 25.29
CA GLU A 110 -19.63 -24.44 25.46
C GLU A 110 -20.86 -25.23 24.96
N ARG A 111 -20.75 -25.89 23.79
CA ARG A 111 -21.81 -26.76 23.26
C ARG A 111 -22.11 -27.94 24.20
N ARG A 112 -21.07 -28.55 24.78
CA ARG A 112 -21.20 -29.64 25.75
C ARG A 112 -21.95 -29.18 27.00
N LEU A 113 -21.56 -28.03 27.57
CA LEU A 113 -22.20 -27.45 28.75
C LEU A 113 -23.66 -27.06 28.46
N ARG A 114 -23.93 -26.47 27.30
CA ARG A 114 -25.30 -26.13 26.87
C ARG A 114 -26.17 -27.38 26.72
N GLY A 115 -25.63 -28.47 26.19
CA GLY A 115 -26.31 -29.76 26.12
C GLY A 115 -26.71 -30.28 27.50
N ALA A 116 -25.76 -30.31 28.44
CA ALA A 116 -26.01 -30.74 29.82
C ALA A 116 -27.07 -29.86 30.53
N LEU A 117 -27.04 -28.55 30.30
CA LEU A 117 -28.04 -27.63 30.87
C LEU A 117 -29.44 -27.90 30.30
N LEU A 118 -29.56 -28.14 28.99
CA LEU A 118 -30.84 -28.47 28.35
C LEU A 118 -31.41 -29.80 28.88
N GLU A 119 -30.57 -30.80 29.14
CA GLU A 119 -30.98 -32.06 29.77
C GLU A 119 -31.52 -31.83 31.19
N GLN A 120 -30.84 -31.00 31.99
CA GLN A 120 -31.31 -30.64 33.34
C GLN A 120 -32.65 -29.89 33.31
N VAL A 121 -32.79 -28.91 32.41
CA VAL A 121 -34.05 -28.18 32.22
C VAL A 121 -35.17 -29.14 31.81
N GLY A 122 -34.89 -30.08 30.89
CA GLY A 122 -35.85 -31.11 30.50
C GLY A 122 -36.24 -32.04 31.66
N ALA A 123 -35.30 -32.39 32.55
CA ALA A 123 -35.58 -33.19 33.74
C ALA A 123 -36.47 -32.43 34.74
N LEU A 124 -36.20 -31.15 34.98
CA LEU A 124 -37.02 -30.30 35.83
C LEU A 124 -38.43 -30.12 35.27
N GLN A 125 -38.57 -29.93 33.95
CA GLN A 125 -39.88 -29.83 33.31
C GLN A 125 -40.70 -31.11 33.51
N ARG A 126 -40.10 -32.29 33.29
CA ARG A 126 -40.77 -33.58 33.55
C ARG A 126 -41.21 -33.73 35.01
N ALA A 127 -40.38 -33.29 35.96
CA ALA A 127 -40.74 -33.33 37.38
C ALA A 127 -41.92 -32.40 37.71
N LEU A 128 -41.97 -31.21 37.09
CA LEU A 128 -43.11 -30.31 37.22
C LEU A 128 -44.39 -30.91 36.64
N ASP A 129 -44.32 -31.54 35.47
CA ASP A 129 -45.47 -32.18 34.83
C ASP A 129 -46.06 -33.31 35.72
N ILE A 130 -45.21 -34.09 36.40
CA ILE A 130 -45.63 -35.11 37.38
C ILE A 130 -46.36 -34.46 38.56
N ILE A 131 -45.80 -33.39 39.14
CA ILE A 131 -46.43 -32.68 40.27
C ILE A 131 -47.81 -32.14 39.88
N ASP A 132 -47.95 -31.61 38.67
CA ASP A 132 -49.24 -31.08 38.21
C ASP A 132 -50.25 -32.19 37.89
N ALA A 133 -49.80 -33.36 37.44
CA ALA A 133 -50.65 -34.56 37.32
C ALA A 133 -51.13 -35.12 38.68
N ASP A 134 -50.29 -35.08 39.71
CA ASP A 134 -50.67 -35.50 41.07
C ASP A 134 -51.71 -34.55 41.69
N LYS A 135 -51.64 -33.25 41.41
CA LYS A 135 -52.66 -32.28 41.88
C LYS A 135 -54.02 -32.50 41.24
N THR A 136 -54.07 -32.85 39.95
CA THR A 136 -55.34 -33.08 39.24
C THR A 136 -56.00 -34.38 39.70
N SER A 137 -55.22 -35.43 39.97
CA SER A 137 -55.74 -36.71 40.51
C SER A 137 -56.17 -36.64 42.00
N SER A 138 -55.54 -35.78 42.80
CA SER A 138 -55.93 -35.57 44.22
C SER A 138 -57.26 -34.81 44.39
N HIS A 139 -57.78 -34.15 43.34
CA HIS A 139 -59.05 -33.41 43.43
C HIS A 139 -60.29 -34.29 43.22
N GLU A 140 -60.15 -35.52 42.72
CA GLU A 140 -61.29 -36.43 42.48
C GLU A 140 -61.58 -37.40 43.64
N ASN A 141 -60.68 -37.54 44.62
CA ASN A 141 -60.89 -38.40 45.78
C ASN A 141 -60.41 -37.72 47.08
N THR A 142 -61.24 -36.90 47.71
CA THR A 142 -61.44 -36.84 49.19
C THR A 142 -62.22 -35.58 49.60
N SER A 143 -63.53 -35.74 49.76
CA SER A 143 -64.30 -34.89 50.66
C SER A 143 -63.93 -35.22 52.11
N ALA A 144 -63.50 -34.19 52.83
CA ALA A 144 -63.73 -33.97 54.28
C ALA A 144 -62.68 -34.30 55.36
N THR A 145 -61.41 -34.66 55.12
CA THR A 145 -60.47 -34.83 56.27
C THR A 145 -58.99 -34.48 56.09
N ARG A 146 -58.62 -33.56 55.19
CA ARG A 146 -57.20 -33.29 54.87
C ARG A 146 -56.76 -31.82 54.89
N ARG A 147 -57.33 -30.99 55.77
CA ARG A 147 -56.98 -29.55 55.85
C ARG A 147 -55.63 -29.23 56.52
N VAL A 148 -54.96 -30.20 57.15
CA VAL A 148 -53.72 -29.97 57.93
C VAL A 148 -52.44 -30.45 57.22
N GLU A 149 -52.52 -31.40 56.27
CA GLU A 149 -51.33 -31.89 55.54
C GLU A 149 -50.97 -31.02 54.31
N VAL A 150 -51.95 -30.38 53.69
CA VAL A 150 -51.75 -29.56 52.46
C VAL A 150 -50.91 -28.31 52.73
N THR A 151 -50.92 -27.76 53.94
CA THR A 151 -50.13 -26.58 54.31
C THR A 151 -48.64 -26.89 54.53
N LYS A 152 -48.29 -28.12 54.91
CA LYS A 152 -46.88 -28.57 54.97
C LYS A 152 -46.32 -28.79 53.56
N SER A 153 -47.06 -29.50 52.71
CA SER A 153 -46.67 -29.77 51.32
C SER A 153 -46.51 -28.49 50.47
N ALA A 154 -47.38 -27.48 50.66
CA ALA A 154 -47.25 -26.20 49.97
C ALA A 154 -45.98 -25.42 50.38
N LYS A 155 -45.55 -25.53 51.65
CA LYS A 155 -44.31 -24.92 52.14
C LYS A 155 -43.09 -25.62 51.57
N ASP A 156 -43.11 -26.95 51.52
CA ASP A 156 -42.02 -27.75 50.93
C ASP A 156 -41.86 -27.46 49.42
N VAL A 157 -42.96 -27.28 48.67
CA VAL A 157 -42.92 -26.90 47.24
C VAL A 157 -42.40 -25.46 47.05
N SER A 158 -42.75 -24.54 47.94
CA SER A 158 -42.19 -23.17 47.96
C SER A 158 -40.68 -23.19 48.20
N ASP A 159 -40.23 -24.00 49.16
CA ASP A 159 -38.82 -24.08 49.55
C ASP A 159 -37.98 -24.75 48.46
N VAL A 160 -38.50 -25.77 47.77
CA VAL A 160 -37.87 -26.36 46.56
C VAL A 160 -37.80 -25.33 45.43
N ARG A 161 -38.87 -24.58 45.16
CA ARG A 161 -38.87 -23.53 44.12
C ARG A 161 -37.84 -22.44 44.43
N ASN A 162 -37.71 -22.04 45.69
CA ASN A 162 -36.73 -21.04 46.10
C ASN A 162 -35.29 -21.59 46.05
N SER A 163 -35.09 -22.86 46.37
CA SER A 163 -33.79 -23.54 46.24
C SER A 163 -33.34 -23.66 44.78
N VAL A 164 -34.25 -24.00 43.85
CA VAL A 164 -33.97 -24.04 42.40
C VAL A 164 -33.64 -22.65 41.86
N LYS A 165 -34.35 -21.61 42.31
CA LYS A 165 -34.02 -20.22 41.95
C LYS A 165 -32.64 -19.80 42.46
N ALA A 166 -32.29 -20.16 43.69
CA ALA A 166 -30.98 -19.87 44.25
C ALA A 166 -29.86 -20.59 43.48
N ALA A 167 -30.04 -21.89 43.19
CA ALA A 167 -29.09 -22.68 42.40
C ALA A 167 -28.90 -22.13 40.97
N ALA A 168 -29.98 -21.64 40.33
CA ALA A 168 -29.89 -21.02 39.00
C ALA A 168 -29.14 -19.67 39.03
N VAL A 169 -29.29 -18.89 40.10
CA VAL A 169 -28.56 -17.63 40.30
C VAL A 169 -27.08 -17.89 40.59
N ASP A 170 -26.77 -18.90 41.40
CA ASP A 170 -25.37 -19.28 41.69
C ASP A 170 -24.68 -19.86 40.45
N ALA A 171 -25.35 -20.69 39.65
CA ALA A 171 -24.83 -21.16 38.37
C ALA A 171 -24.59 -20.01 37.37
N GLY A 172 -25.51 -19.03 37.31
CA GLY A 172 -25.31 -17.81 36.51
C GLY A 172 -24.12 -16.98 36.98
N ARG A 173 -23.89 -16.91 38.30
CA ARG A 173 -22.76 -16.19 38.90
C ARG A 173 -21.42 -16.88 38.64
N GLU A 174 -21.37 -18.21 38.65
CA GLU A 174 -20.17 -19.00 38.29
C GLU A 174 -19.80 -18.84 36.81
N ILE A 175 -20.77 -18.79 35.91
CA ILE A 175 -20.54 -18.53 34.48
C ILE A 175 -19.93 -17.14 34.28
N VAL A 176 -20.46 -16.11 34.96
CA VAL A 176 -19.93 -14.73 34.89
C VAL A 176 -18.55 -14.60 35.54
N GLN A 177 -18.24 -15.37 36.59
CA GLN A 177 -16.91 -15.39 37.20
C GLN A 177 -15.89 -16.16 36.36
N SER A 178 -16.29 -17.23 35.66
CA SER A 178 -15.41 -17.98 34.75
C SER A 178 -15.02 -17.17 33.51
N GLN A 179 -15.90 -16.27 33.04
CA GLN A 179 -15.62 -15.33 31.94
C GLN A 179 -14.79 -14.12 32.37
N ASN A 180 -14.67 -13.84 33.67
CA ASN A 180 -13.93 -12.69 34.22
C ASN A 180 -12.64 -13.07 34.96
N LYS A 181 -12.18 -14.32 34.87
CA LYS A 181 -10.89 -14.71 35.46
C LYS A 181 -9.76 -14.09 34.61
N PRO A 182 -8.97 -13.13 35.13
CA PRO A 182 -7.79 -12.70 34.42
C PRO A 182 -6.81 -13.86 34.38
N ASN A 183 -6.32 -14.22 33.20
CA ASN A 183 -5.11 -15.04 33.06
C ASN A 183 -3.95 -14.28 33.70
N SER A 184 -3.71 -14.53 34.99
CA SER A 184 -2.41 -14.27 35.61
C SER A 184 -1.47 -15.36 35.11
N ASP A 185 -0.82 -15.10 33.99
CA ASP A 185 0.50 -15.60 33.59
C ASP A 185 0.76 -15.16 32.14
N GLN A 186 1.01 -13.86 31.97
CA GLN A 186 1.72 -13.30 30.82
C GLN A 186 2.11 -11.86 31.14
N GLU A 187 3.15 -11.72 31.97
CA GLU A 187 4.05 -10.57 31.83
C GLU A 187 4.84 -10.73 30.53
N LEU A 188 5.10 -9.60 29.87
CA LEU A 188 5.83 -9.40 28.61
C LEU A 188 4.97 -9.51 27.35
N LEU A 189 4.33 -8.38 26.98
CA LEU A 189 4.71 -7.54 25.83
C LEU A 189 3.73 -6.35 25.67
N GLY A 190 4.30 -5.13 25.62
CA GLY A 190 3.79 -3.87 25.05
C GLY A 190 2.30 -3.52 25.16
N GLY A 191 1.96 -2.59 26.06
CA GLY A 191 0.65 -1.95 26.11
C GLY A 191 0.49 -0.86 25.04
N ASP A 192 -0.54 -1.00 24.21
CA ASP A 192 -1.29 0.12 23.61
C ASP A 192 -2.67 -0.32 23.04
N ASP A 193 -2.97 -1.63 22.96
CA ASP A 193 -4.27 -2.11 22.42
C ASP A 193 -5.40 -2.32 23.45
N ARG A 194 -5.15 -2.08 24.74
CA ARG A 194 -6.15 -2.34 25.80
C ARG A 194 -7.33 -1.37 25.86
N ASN A 195 -7.24 -0.21 25.20
CA ASN A 195 -8.33 0.79 25.22
C ASN A 195 -9.31 0.66 24.05
N ALA A 196 -8.94 0.02 22.94
CA ALA A 196 -9.82 -0.14 21.78
C ALA A 196 -10.91 -1.20 22.00
N VAL A 197 -10.59 -2.29 22.71
CA VAL A 197 -11.55 -3.38 22.97
C VAL A 197 -12.58 -3.00 24.05
N LYS A 198 -12.23 -2.11 25.00
CA LYS A 198 -13.18 -1.60 26.00
C LYS A 198 -14.22 -0.64 25.42
N ALA A 199 -13.90 0.08 24.35
CA ALA A 199 -14.84 1.01 23.72
C ALA A 199 -15.92 0.30 22.87
N ALA A 200 -15.58 -0.83 22.23
CA ALA A 200 -16.51 -1.58 21.37
C ALA A 200 -17.56 -2.41 22.15
N ALA A 201 -17.26 -2.83 23.38
CA ALA A 201 -18.17 -3.65 24.19
C ALA A 201 -19.24 -2.82 24.94
N VAL A 202 -19.04 -1.50 25.10
CA VAL A 202 -19.99 -0.61 25.79
C VAL A 202 -21.11 -0.11 24.85
N ASP A 203 -20.91 -0.18 23.53
CA ASP A 203 -21.86 0.35 22.55
C ASP A 203 -22.89 -0.70 22.05
N ALA A 204 -22.60 -1.99 22.22
CA ALA A 204 -23.54 -3.08 21.89
C ALA A 204 -24.61 -3.34 22.98
N GLY A 205 -24.46 -2.76 24.17
CA GLY A 205 -25.37 -2.92 25.31
C GLY A 205 -26.47 -1.85 25.42
N ARG A 206 -26.55 -0.88 24.49
CA ARG A 206 -27.45 0.28 24.58
C ARG A 206 -28.48 0.37 23.46
N VAL A 207 -28.95 -0.77 22.94
CA VAL A 207 -29.97 -0.82 21.86
C VAL A 207 -31.19 -1.71 22.20
N ILE A 208 -31.34 -2.13 23.46
CA ILE A 208 -32.54 -2.85 23.90
C ILE A 208 -33.11 -2.21 25.17
N ASP A 209 -33.41 -0.91 25.13
CA ASP A 209 -34.40 -0.30 26.04
C ASP A 209 -34.78 1.11 25.59
N GLN A 210 -35.63 1.24 24.55
CA GLN A 210 -36.39 2.47 24.26
C GLN A 210 -37.41 2.24 23.13
N SER A 211 -38.34 1.31 23.35
CA SER A 211 -39.57 1.22 22.56
C SER A 211 -40.78 1.41 23.47
N GLN A 212 -40.94 2.60 24.04
CA GLN A 212 -42.21 3.10 24.59
C GLN A 212 -42.06 4.57 25.01
N ASN A 213 -42.49 5.47 24.12
CA ASN A 213 -43.11 6.79 24.39
C ASN A 213 -42.74 7.82 23.30
N LYS A 214 -43.73 8.19 22.49
CA LYS A 214 -43.90 9.52 21.89
C LYS A 214 -44.99 10.22 22.73
N PRO A 215 -44.92 11.55 22.96
CA PRO A 215 -45.06 12.53 21.88
C PRO A 215 -44.24 13.84 21.99
N ASN A 216 -44.14 14.51 20.83
CA ASN A 216 -43.98 15.94 20.53
C ASN A 216 -43.14 16.87 21.43
N SER A 217 -42.12 17.50 20.84
CA SER A 217 -42.04 18.97 20.69
C SER A 217 -40.76 19.38 19.95
N ASP A 218 -40.89 20.33 19.03
CA ASP A 218 -39.79 21.11 18.46
C ASP A 218 -38.96 21.76 19.57
N GLN A 219 -37.64 21.54 19.57
CA GLN A 219 -36.70 22.45 20.20
C GLN A 219 -35.29 22.27 19.64
N GLU A 220 -34.72 23.40 19.22
CA GLU A 220 -33.33 23.61 18.83
C GLU A 220 -32.36 23.08 19.89
N LEU A 221 -31.28 22.42 19.44
CA LEU A 221 -30.07 22.25 20.23
C LEU A 221 -28.87 22.76 19.43
N VAL A 222 -28.62 24.05 19.66
CA VAL A 222 -27.33 24.72 19.46
C VAL A 222 -26.32 24.11 20.42
N GLY A 223 -25.17 23.69 19.89
CA GLY A 223 -24.08 23.13 20.68
C GLY A 223 -22.79 22.97 19.87
N GLY A 224 -22.32 24.04 19.21
CA GLY A 224 -21.03 24.08 18.53
C GLY A 224 -20.48 25.51 18.52
N SER A 225 -19.30 25.71 19.11
CA SER A 225 -18.71 27.03 19.36
C SER A 225 -18.40 27.81 18.05
N PRO A 226 -18.80 29.08 17.91
CA PRO A 226 -18.57 29.90 16.70
C PRO A 226 -17.09 30.22 16.40
N ALA A 227 -16.17 29.96 17.34
CA ALA A 227 -14.77 30.37 17.22
C ALA A 227 -13.95 29.50 16.24
N GLU A 228 -14.32 28.23 16.04
CA GLU A 228 -13.59 27.35 15.12
C GLU A 228 -14.00 27.55 13.67
N ALA A 229 -15.29 27.79 13.36
CA ALA A 229 -15.75 27.98 11.98
C ALA A 229 -15.11 29.20 11.29
N VAL A 230 -14.83 30.27 12.04
CA VAL A 230 -14.21 31.51 11.51
C VAL A 230 -12.70 31.30 11.22
N GLY A 231 -12.02 30.45 11.99
CA GLY A 231 -10.59 30.16 11.79
C GLY A 231 -10.28 29.44 10.46
N TRP A 232 -11.22 28.64 9.95
CA TRP A 232 -11.06 27.86 8.72
C TRP A 232 -11.34 28.71 7.47
N GLN A 233 -12.29 29.64 7.54
CA GLN A 233 -12.59 30.58 6.46
C GLN A 233 -11.43 31.57 6.22
N VAL A 234 -10.77 32.03 7.28
CA VAL A 234 -9.60 32.94 7.19
C VAL A 234 -8.37 32.23 6.59
N LYS A 235 -8.17 30.94 6.84
CA LYS A 235 -7.07 30.15 6.25
C LYS A 235 -7.27 29.86 4.75
N ARG A 236 -8.52 29.58 4.32
CA ARG A 236 -8.87 29.44 2.89
C ARG A 236 -8.66 30.75 2.12
N SER A 237 -9.06 31.89 2.70
CA SER A 237 -8.89 33.21 2.07
C SER A 237 -7.41 33.60 1.89
N LYS A 238 -6.55 33.32 2.87
CA LYS A 238 -5.10 33.61 2.78
C LYS A 238 -4.37 32.75 1.74
N ARG A 239 -4.76 31.48 1.54
CA ARG A 239 -4.19 30.62 0.49
C ARG A 239 -4.62 31.05 -0.92
N ALA A 240 -5.90 31.41 -1.10
CA ALA A 240 -6.39 31.96 -2.36
C ALA A 240 -5.71 33.29 -2.73
N GLN A 241 -5.53 34.20 -1.76
CA GLN A 241 -4.77 35.44 -1.97
C GLN A 241 -3.28 35.19 -2.29
N LYS A 242 -2.67 34.14 -1.72
CA LYS A 242 -1.28 33.79 -2.03
C LYS A 242 -1.12 33.21 -3.44
N ARG A 243 -2.10 32.44 -3.95
CA ARG A 243 -2.14 31.97 -5.35
C ARG A 243 -2.28 33.15 -6.32
N LEU A 244 -3.23 34.07 -6.08
CA LEU A 244 -3.43 35.27 -6.90
C LEU A 244 -2.23 36.24 -6.91
N ARG A 245 -1.53 36.40 -5.78
CA ARG A 245 -0.31 37.23 -5.72
C ARG A 245 0.86 36.61 -6.48
N LYS A 246 0.91 35.28 -6.55
CA LYS A 246 1.96 34.55 -7.27
C LYS A 246 1.72 34.57 -8.78
N GLU A 247 0.48 34.39 -9.23
CA GLU A 247 0.10 34.55 -10.64
C GLU A 247 0.40 35.97 -11.15
N ARG A 248 0.04 37.01 -10.39
CA ARG A 248 0.42 38.39 -10.74
C ARG A 248 1.94 38.64 -10.79
N ALA A 249 2.73 37.95 -9.97
CA ALA A 249 4.18 38.08 -9.97
C ALA A 249 4.82 37.36 -11.17
N GLU A 250 4.24 36.24 -11.60
CA GLU A 250 4.66 35.48 -12.78
C GLU A 250 4.27 36.21 -14.09
N ASP A 251 3.08 36.84 -14.13
CA ASP A 251 2.66 37.71 -15.24
C ASP A 251 3.52 38.98 -15.35
N SER A 252 4.00 39.50 -14.22
CA SER A 252 4.90 40.68 -14.20
C SER A 252 6.34 40.35 -14.63
N GLN A 253 6.74 39.07 -14.66
CA GLN A 253 8.06 38.63 -15.15
C GLN A 253 8.07 38.27 -16.65
N ALA A 254 6.90 38.18 -17.29
CA ALA A 254 6.78 37.85 -18.71
C ALA A 254 7.12 39.00 -19.68
N SER A 255 7.49 40.19 -19.16
CA SER A 255 7.73 41.40 -19.96
C SER A 255 9.20 41.87 -20.05
N ILE A 256 10.17 41.09 -19.58
CA ILE A 256 11.60 41.41 -19.74
C ILE A 256 12.21 40.56 -20.87
N PRO A 257 12.62 41.13 -22.02
CA PRO A 257 13.27 40.39 -23.08
C PRO A 257 14.70 40.00 -22.64
N SER A 258 14.88 38.75 -22.23
CA SER A 258 16.19 38.19 -21.91
C SER A 258 16.98 37.91 -23.19
N SER A 259 17.92 38.80 -23.48
CA SER A 259 18.90 38.65 -24.53
C SER A 259 20.01 37.67 -24.13
N ARG A 260 20.32 36.75 -25.05
CA ARG A 260 21.55 35.94 -25.18
C ARG A 260 21.97 35.09 -23.95
N LYS A 261 21.57 33.82 -23.97
CA LYS A 261 22.40 32.71 -23.43
C LYS A 261 22.85 31.80 -24.57
N LYS A 262 24.17 31.72 -24.75
CA LYS A 262 24.88 30.79 -25.65
C LYS A 262 24.46 29.34 -25.37
N THR A 263 23.82 28.70 -26.34
CA THR A 263 23.59 27.26 -26.41
C THR A 263 24.77 26.59 -27.12
N ALA A 264 25.89 26.46 -26.43
CA ALA A 264 26.91 25.48 -26.78
C ALA A 264 26.79 24.36 -25.75
N ASN A 265 26.57 23.11 -26.19
CA ASN A 265 26.30 21.90 -25.38
C ASN A 265 24.81 21.53 -25.17
N ALA A 266 23.96 21.73 -26.18
CA ALA A 266 22.76 20.89 -26.26
C ALA A 266 23.18 19.52 -26.83
N PRO A 267 22.90 18.39 -26.15
CA PRO A 267 23.14 17.07 -26.72
C PRO A 267 22.33 16.90 -28.00
N PRO A 268 22.84 16.15 -29.00
CA PRO A 268 22.14 15.95 -30.26
C PRO A 268 20.76 15.32 -30.00
N PRO A 269 19.74 15.68 -30.80
CA PRO A 269 18.43 15.07 -30.69
C PRO A 269 18.55 13.55 -30.87
N PRO A 270 17.79 12.74 -30.12
CA PRO A 270 17.81 11.30 -30.28
C PRO A 270 17.40 10.93 -31.72
N PRO A 271 18.05 9.94 -32.34
CA PRO A 271 17.75 9.53 -33.71
C PRO A 271 16.31 9.01 -33.83
N GLU A 272 15.70 9.28 -35.00
CA GLU A 272 14.33 8.88 -35.33
C GLU A 272 14.12 7.36 -35.23
N ARG A 273 12.89 7.00 -34.83
CA ARG A 273 12.49 5.64 -34.50
C ARG A 273 12.25 4.81 -35.78
N PRO A 274 12.67 3.53 -35.85
CA PRO A 274 12.09 2.59 -36.80
C PRO A 274 10.61 2.35 -36.45
N ALA A 275 9.73 2.46 -37.44
CA ALA A 275 8.30 2.23 -37.27
C ALA A 275 8.04 0.80 -36.73
N GLY A 276 7.24 0.67 -35.67
CA GLY A 276 6.67 -0.62 -35.25
C GLY A 276 7.07 -1.20 -33.89
N LEU A 277 7.95 -0.57 -33.10
CA LEU A 277 8.17 -1.02 -31.72
C LEU A 277 7.04 -0.53 -30.79
N PRO A 278 6.72 -1.23 -29.69
CA PRO A 278 5.85 -0.68 -28.64
C PRO A 278 6.58 0.42 -27.87
N GLY A 279 5.94 1.58 -27.73
CA GLY A 279 6.48 2.73 -26.97
C GLY A 279 5.99 2.71 -25.52
N ALA A 280 6.80 3.12 -24.57
CA ALA A 280 6.39 3.35 -23.18
C ALA A 280 6.20 4.85 -22.94
N PHE A 281 5.00 5.26 -22.57
CA PHE A 281 4.68 6.65 -22.27
C PHE A 281 4.41 6.80 -20.78
N VAL A 282 5.19 7.62 -20.10
CA VAL A 282 5.19 7.77 -18.65
C VAL A 282 4.72 9.15 -18.29
N TYR A 283 3.51 9.25 -17.75
CA TYR A 283 2.87 10.48 -17.32
C TYR A 283 2.88 10.55 -15.80
N VAL A 284 3.55 11.57 -15.28
CA VAL A 284 3.74 11.73 -13.84
C VAL A 284 3.40 13.14 -13.40
N ASP A 285 2.90 13.28 -12.17
CA ASP A 285 2.79 14.60 -11.53
C ASP A 285 4.18 15.10 -11.05
N GLY A 286 4.22 16.35 -10.57
CA GLY A 286 5.46 16.96 -10.08
C GLY A 286 6.08 16.22 -8.90
N ASN A 287 5.28 15.58 -8.06
CA ASN A 287 5.73 14.84 -6.87
C ASN A 287 6.34 13.49 -7.26
N ALA A 288 5.64 12.75 -8.12
CA ALA A 288 6.11 11.51 -8.73
C ALA A 288 7.41 11.73 -9.52
N ARG A 289 7.56 12.85 -10.25
CA ARG A 289 8.82 13.19 -10.93
C ARG A 289 9.96 13.42 -9.94
N ARG A 290 9.70 14.10 -8.83
CA ARG A 290 10.72 14.33 -7.78
C ARG A 290 11.17 13.00 -7.18
N LEU A 291 10.21 12.14 -6.84
CA LEU A 291 10.46 10.83 -6.24
C LEU A 291 11.24 9.91 -7.19
N LYS A 292 10.81 9.83 -8.45
CA LYS A 292 11.39 8.94 -9.46
C LYS A 292 12.46 9.65 -10.30
N ARG A 293 13.05 10.76 -9.85
CA ARG A 293 13.95 11.59 -10.68
C ARG A 293 15.10 10.79 -11.29
N ALA A 294 15.81 9.99 -10.49
CA ALA A 294 16.94 9.20 -10.96
C ALA A 294 16.51 8.13 -11.98
N VAL A 295 15.40 7.44 -11.71
CA VAL A 295 14.84 6.41 -12.61
C VAL A 295 14.35 7.05 -13.91
N LEU A 296 13.53 8.10 -13.84
CA LEU A 296 13.02 8.81 -15.02
C LEU A 296 14.16 9.42 -15.83
N GLN A 297 15.21 9.94 -15.18
CA GLN A 297 16.39 10.43 -15.87
C GLN A 297 17.13 9.31 -16.59
N ALA A 298 17.34 8.14 -15.95
CA ALA A 298 17.97 6.98 -16.58
C ALA A 298 17.10 6.40 -17.72
N SER A 299 15.79 6.29 -17.52
CA SER A 299 14.82 5.78 -18.48
C SER A 299 14.65 6.70 -19.69
N ALA A 300 14.80 8.02 -19.52
CA ALA A 300 14.76 8.97 -20.64
C ALA A 300 15.88 8.76 -21.68
N TRP A 301 16.94 8.00 -21.34
CA TRP A 301 17.98 7.61 -22.30
C TRP A 301 17.61 6.37 -23.13
N HIS A 302 16.59 5.61 -22.71
CA HIS A 302 16.13 4.46 -23.48
C HIS A 302 15.30 4.89 -24.68
N ARG A 303 15.72 4.44 -25.87
CA ARG A 303 14.95 4.60 -27.11
C ARG A 303 13.59 3.92 -26.94
N GLY A 304 12.53 4.72 -26.81
CA GLY A 304 11.16 4.24 -26.68
C GLY A 304 10.46 4.55 -25.35
N VAL A 305 11.13 5.21 -24.38
CA VAL A 305 10.46 5.72 -23.17
C VAL A 305 10.27 7.23 -23.27
N HIS A 306 9.02 7.69 -23.22
CA HIS A 306 8.64 9.08 -23.29
C HIS A 306 8.09 9.54 -21.95
N CYS A 307 8.85 10.33 -21.21
CA CYS A 307 8.40 10.86 -19.93
C CYS A 307 7.80 12.26 -20.08
N ARG A 308 6.55 12.43 -19.66
CA ARG A 308 5.87 13.73 -19.58
C ARG A 308 5.54 14.04 -18.13
N THR A 309 5.76 15.29 -17.74
CA THR A 309 5.47 15.74 -16.39
C THR A 309 4.81 17.11 -16.42
N LYS A 310 3.73 17.23 -15.66
CA LYS A 310 3.11 18.52 -15.33
C LYS A 310 3.24 18.74 -13.83
N LYS A 311 3.75 19.91 -13.45
CA LYS A 311 3.98 20.25 -12.05
C LYS A 311 2.63 20.48 -11.36
N ASP A 312 2.49 19.95 -10.15
CA ASP A 312 1.30 20.09 -9.30
C ASP A 312 -0.01 19.59 -9.95
N ALA A 313 0.08 18.78 -11.00
CA ALA A 313 -1.07 18.26 -11.72
C ALA A 313 -1.88 17.27 -10.88
N THR A 314 -3.20 17.37 -10.99
CA THR A 314 -4.12 16.36 -10.47
C THR A 314 -4.08 15.10 -11.33
N LEU A 315 -4.66 14.01 -10.83
CA LEU A 315 -4.82 12.78 -11.59
C LEU A 315 -5.62 13.04 -12.88
N LEU A 316 -6.74 13.75 -12.79
CA LEU A 316 -7.58 14.05 -13.96
C LEU A 316 -6.87 14.93 -14.99
N GLU A 317 -6.12 15.94 -14.56
CA GLU A 317 -5.30 16.76 -15.47
C GLU A 317 -4.21 15.92 -16.16
N THR A 318 -3.62 14.97 -15.44
CA THR A 318 -2.63 14.07 -16.01
C THR A 318 -3.29 13.13 -17.03
N MET A 319 -4.53 12.69 -16.78
CA MET A 319 -5.30 11.89 -17.73
C MET A 319 -5.69 12.70 -18.98
N GLU A 320 -6.10 13.95 -18.83
CA GLU A 320 -6.37 14.84 -19.97
C GLU A 320 -5.12 15.07 -20.85
N ALA A 321 -3.94 15.17 -20.23
CA ALA A 321 -2.68 15.26 -20.94
C ALA A 321 -2.34 13.98 -21.74
N ILE A 322 -2.84 12.81 -21.30
CA ILE A 322 -2.75 11.55 -22.06
C ILE A 322 -3.76 11.59 -23.21
N GLU A 323 -5.01 11.98 -22.95
CA GLU A 323 -6.08 12.05 -23.96
C GLU A 323 -5.69 12.92 -25.16
N THR A 324 -5.00 14.03 -24.90
CA THR A 324 -4.59 14.99 -25.93
C THR A 324 -3.29 14.63 -26.65
N ALA A 325 -2.60 13.57 -26.22
CA ALA A 325 -1.30 13.18 -26.77
C ALA A 325 -1.45 12.28 -28.01
N THR A 326 -1.36 12.87 -29.20
CA THR A 326 -1.52 12.14 -30.47
C THR A 326 -0.53 10.98 -30.62
N ASP A 327 0.71 11.16 -30.18
CA ASP A 327 1.76 10.14 -30.22
C ASP A 327 1.46 8.88 -29.41
N VAL A 328 0.67 9.00 -28.33
CA VAL A 328 0.18 7.82 -27.59
C VAL A 328 -0.79 7.04 -28.47
N TRP A 329 -1.79 7.74 -29.02
CA TRP A 329 -2.93 7.12 -29.72
C TRP A 329 -2.61 6.66 -31.14
N ASP A 330 -1.60 7.26 -31.78
CA ASP A 330 -1.13 6.86 -33.11
C ASP A 330 -0.29 5.58 -33.07
N SER A 331 0.16 5.15 -31.88
CA SER A 331 0.90 3.90 -31.70
C SER A 331 -0.03 2.69 -31.74
N THR A 332 0.33 1.66 -32.51
CA THR A 332 -0.42 0.38 -32.56
C THR A 332 -0.43 -0.32 -31.21
N GLU A 333 0.72 -0.35 -30.53
CA GLU A 333 0.91 -0.92 -29.20
C GLU A 333 1.76 0.02 -28.35
N ALA A 334 1.37 0.18 -27.08
CA ALA A 334 2.05 1.07 -26.14
C ALA A 334 1.82 0.64 -24.69
N ILE A 335 2.77 0.94 -23.82
CA ILE A 335 2.59 0.86 -22.37
C ILE A 335 2.41 2.30 -21.88
N VAL A 336 1.24 2.61 -21.32
CA VAL A 336 0.92 3.93 -20.78
C VAL A 336 0.96 3.86 -19.26
N VAL A 337 1.97 4.50 -18.67
CA VAL A 337 2.17 4.56 -17.22
C VAL A 337 1.62 5.88 -16.69
N LEU A 338 0.71 5.80 -15.73
CA LEU A 338 0.10 6.93 -15.03
C LEU A 338 0.53 6.92 -13.56
N HIS A 339 1.11 8.01 -13.07
CA HIS A 339 1.45 8.17 -11.66
C HIS A 339 1.19 9.62 -11.20
N ALA A 340 0.00 9.85 -10.68
CA ALA A 340 -0.47 11.13 -10.16
C ALA A 340 -1.51 10.88 -9.06
N GLY A 341 -1.85 11.92 -8.29
CA GLY A 341 -2.90 11.86 -7.27
C GLY A 341 -2.53 12.50 -5.94
N LEU A 342 -1.24 12.79 -5.71
CA LEU A 342 -0.85 13.40 -4.44
C LEU A 342 -1.39 14.84 -4.31
N SER A 343 -1.43 15.59 -5.41
CA SER A 343 -2.05 16.92 -5.43
C SER A 343 -3.55 16.87 -5.10
N ASP A 344 -4.28 15.89 -5.63
CA ASP A 344 -5.72 15.70 -5.35
C ASP A 344 -5.96 15.49 -3.85
N ILE A 345 -5.14 14.63 -3.23
CA ILE A 345 -5.21 14.34 -1.80
C ILE A 345 -4.86 15.58 -0.96
N GLN A 346 -3.85 16.35 -1.36
CA GLN A 346 -3.43 17.58 -0.67
C GLN A 346 -4.47 18.71 -0.74
N ASP A 347 -5.26 18.74 -1.81
CA ASP A 347 -6.34 19.70 -2.00
C ASP A 347 -7.69 19.22 -1.42
N ASP A 348 -7.70 18.12 -0.65
CA ASP A 348 -8.90 17.49 -0.05
C ASP A 348 -9.97 17.10 -1.08
N THR A 349 -9.54 16.73 -2.28
CA THR A 349 -10.45 16.20 -3.30
C THR A 349 -10.93 14.82 -2.86
N SER A 350 -12.24 14.64 -2.75
CA SER A 350 -12.81 13.35 -2.40
C SER A 350 -12.45 12.30 -3.45
N PRO A 351 -11.91 11.13 -3.06
CA PRO A 351 -11.68 10.02 -3.98
C PRO A 351 -12.96 9.60 -4.70
N HIS A 352 -14.12 9.67 -4.02
CA HIS A 352 -15.40 9.27 -4.58
C HIS A 352 -15.85 10.18 -5.73
N ASP A 353 -15.64 11.49 -5.61
CA ASP A 353 -16.10 12.46 -6.61
C ASP A 353 -15.39 12.29 -7.96
N SER A 354 -14.20 11.68 -7.95
CA SER A 354 -13.39 11.43 -9.14
C SER A 354 -13.46 9.98 -9.63
N THR A 355 -13.98 9.05 -8.82
CA THR A 355 -13.93 7.59 -9.10
C THR A 355 -14.63 7.24 -10.41
N GLU A 356 -15.87 7.69 -10.61
CA GLU A 356 -16.64 7.39 -11.83
C GLU A 356 -15.98 8.01 -13.08
N LYS A 357 -15.42 9.21 -12.95
CA LYS A 357 -14.71 9.87 -14.06
C LYS A 357 -13.44 9.12 -14.44
N ILE A 358 -12.63 8.74 -13.46
CA ILE A 358 -11.39 7.96 -13.68
C ILE A 358 -11.75 6.62 -14.33
N LYS A 359 -12.74 5.90 -13.79
CA LYS A 359 -13.19 4.61 -14.31
C LYS A 359 -13.70 4.72 -15.74
N SER A 360 -14.56 5.69 -16.02
CA SER A 360 -15.09 5.96 -17.36
C SER A 360 -13.98 6.27 -18.36
N GLN A 361 -13.01 7.11 -17.97
CA GLN A 361 -11.91 7.51 -18.84
C GLN A 361 -10.95 6.34 -19.15
N ILE A 362 -10.54 5.55 -18.16
CA ILE A 362 -9.67 4.39 -18.42
C ILE A 362 -10.41 3.34 -19.26
N THR A 363 -11.71 3.17 -19.03
CA THR A 363 -12.54 2.28 -19.84
C THR A 363 -12.61 2.75 -21.30
N SER A 364 -12.77 4.05 -21.54
CA SER A 364 -12.77 4.61 -22.89
C SER A 364 -11.42 4.44 -23.59
N TRP A 365 -10.31 4.63 -22.87
CA TRP A 365 -8.95 4.38 -23.38
C TRP A 365 -8.73 2.93 -23.81
N LYS A 366 -9.14 1.99 -22.95
CA LYS A 366 -9.05 0.55 -23.23
C LYS A 366 -9.86 0.16 -24.47
N ALA A 367 -11.02 0.78 -24.67
CA ALA A 367 -11.87 0.55 -25.84
C ALA A 367 -11.28 1.16 -27.12
N ARG A 368 -10.73 2.39 -27.02
CA ARG A 368 -10.13 3.14 -28.13
C ARG A 368 -8.86 2.46 -28.67
N ALA A 369 -7.95 2.05 -27.79
CA ALA A 369 -6.66 1.52 -28.20
C ALA A 369 -6.52 0.05 -27.77
N LYS A 370 -6.80 -0.90 -28.67
CA LYS A 370 -6.84 -2.35 -28.35
C LYS A 370 -5.47 -3.02 -28.14
N GLY A 371 -4.38 -2.37 -28.55
CA GLY A 371 -3.02 -2.88 -28.36
C GLY A 371 -2.28 -2.28 -27.15
N HIS A 372 -2.89 -1.36 -26.42
CA HIS A 372 -2.21 -0.66 -25.31
C HIS A 372 -2.31 -1.42 -23.99
N PHE A 373 -1.37 -1.17 -23.07
CA PHE A 373 -1.41 -1.64 -21.70
C PHE A 373 -1.30 -0.45 -20.75
N PHE A 374 -2.22 -0.31 -19.81
CA PHE A 374 -2.27 0.83 -18.89
C PHE A 374 -1.78 0.41 -17.52
N VAL A 375 -0.82 1.15 -16.96
CA VAL A 375 -0.24 0.91 -15.64
C VAL A 375 -0.53 2.10 -14.76
N VAL A 376 -1.34 1.93 -13.72
CA VAL A 376 -1.69 2.97 -12.76
C VAL A 376 -0.91 2.74 -11.47
N TYR A 377 -0.03 3.67 -11.13
CA TYR A 377 0.73 3.62 -9.88
C TYR A 377 -0.07 4.21 -8.72
N GLY A 378 -0.03 3.54 -7.57
CA GLY A 378 -0.50 4.10 -6.32
C GLY A 378 0.29 5.34 -5.90
N VAL A 379 -0.36 6.23 -5.17
CA VAL A 379 0.24 7.41 -4.56
C VAL A 379 1.14 6.97 -3.39
N PRO A 380 2.41 7.41 -3.32
CA PRO A 380 3.29 7.11 -2.21
C PRO A 380 2.78 7.75 -0.91
N GLU A 381 2.87 7.04 0.21
CA GLU A 381 2.54 7.63 1.52
C GLU A 381 3.55 8.71 1.89
N VAL A 382 3.05 9.84 2.38
CA VAL A 382 3.86 11.01 2.69
C VAL A 382 4.28 10.99 4.16
N GLY A 383 5.35 10.26 4.48
CA GLY A 383 6.09 10.33 5.74
C GLY A 383 5.32 10.00 7.04
N PRO A 384 6.03 9.70 8.14
CA PRO A 384 5.43 9.20 9.39
C PRO A 384 4.72 10.25 10.25
N LYS A 385 4.69 11.52 9.84
CA LYS A 385 4.27 12.64 10.72
C LYS A 385 2.80 13.03 10.60
N ASP A 386 2.07 12.49 9.63
CA ASP A 386 0.67 12.84 9.39
C ASP A 386 -0.17 11.59 9.09
N ASP A 387 -0.73 11.00 10.15
CA ASP A 387 -1.63 9.84 10.05
C ASP A 387 -2.84 10.12 9.14
N THR A 388 -3.28 11.38 9.05
CA THR A 388 -4.41 11.78 8.20
C THR A 388 -4.05 11.64 6.73
N MET A 389 -2.87 12.12 6.33
CA MET A 389 -2.40 11.99 4.95
C MET A 389 -2.13 10.53 4.57
N ARG A 390 -1.61 9.72 5.50
CA ARG A 390 -1.43 8.28 5.27
C ARG A 390 -2.76 7.59 4.99
N ILE A 391 -3.77 7.83 5.83
CA ILE A 391 -5.12 7.26 5.66
C ILE A 391 -5.72 7.68 4.32
N LYS A 392 -5.58 8.96 3.94
CA LYS A 392 -6.08 9.46 2.64
C LYS A 392 -5.37 8.81 1.45
N CYS A 393 -4.05 8.65 1.51
CA CYS A 393 -3.29 7.96 0.46
C CYS A 393 -3.72 6.49 0.34
N GLU A 394 -3.90 5.81 1.47
CA GLU A 394 -4.34 4.42 1.48
C GLU A 394 -5.76 4.27 0.89
N LEU A 395 -6.71 5.12 1.29
CA LEU A 395 -8.06 5.12 0.74
C LEU A 395 -8.06 5.41 -0.77
N TRP A 396 -7.24 6.37 -1.21
CA TRP A 396 -7.06 6.69 -2.62
C TRP A 396 -6.51 5.49 -3.42
N ASN A 397 -5.49 4.82 -2.88
CA ASN A 397 -4.88 3.64 -3.48
C ASN A 397 -5.82 2.44 -3.53
N GLN A 398 -6.64 2.24 -2.50
CA GLN A 398 -7.68 1.21 -2.49
C GLN A 398 -8.71 1.46 -3.60
N ASN A 399 -9.17 2.71 -3.77
CA ASN A 399 -10.10 3.06 -4.84
C ASN A 399 -9.49 2.87 -6.22
N LEU A 400 -8.25 3.32 -6.46
CA LEU A 400 -7.56 3.10 -7.74
C LEU A 400 -7.39 1.61 -8.04
N ARG A 401 -7.06 0.80 -7.03
CA ARG A 401 -6.94 -0.65 -7.16
C ARG A 401 -8.27 -1.28 -7.56
N GLN A 402 -9.37 -0.88 -6.90
CA GLN A 402 -10.70 -1.35 -7.23
C GLN A 402 -11.09 -0.97 -8.67
N ILE A 403 -10.85 0.28 -9.08
CA ILE A 403 -11.13 0.73 -10.45
C ILE A 403 -10.36 -0.11 -11.48
N CYS A 404 -9.07 -0.33 -11.28
CA CYS A 404 -8.26 -1.13 -12.20
C CYS A 404 -8.74 -2.60 -12.24
N SER A 405 -9.10 -3.16 -11.08
CA SER A 405 -9.65 -4.52 -10.97
C SER A 405 -10.99 -4.64 -11.71
N ASP A 406 -11.89 -3.67 -11.55
CA ASP A 406 -13.21 -3.65 -12.21
C ASP A 406 -13.09 -3.59 -13.74
N ILE A 407 -12.11 -2.85 -14.25
CA ILE A 407 -11.87 -2.73 -15.69
C ILE A 407 -11.24 -4.02 -16.25
N GLY A 408 -10.41 -4.70 -15.44
CA GLY A 408 -9.84 -6.01 -15.74
C GLY A 408 -8.64 -5.94 -16.68
N THR A 409 -8.61 -6.84 -17.67
CA THR A 409 -7.43 -7.07 -18.52
C THR A 409 -6.85 -5.80 -19.15
N ARG A 410 -5.52 -5.74 -19.31
CA ARG A 410 -4.77 -4.62 -19.92
C ARG A 410 -4.77 -3.31 -19.11
N VAL A 411 -5.27 -3.34 -17.89
CA VAL A 411 -5.12 -2.27 -16.90
C VAL A 411 -4.57 -2.92 -15.63
N GLU A 412 -3.46 -2.40 -15.12
CA GLU A 412 -2.80 -2.93 -13.93
C GLU A 412 -2.58 -1.82 -12.90
N PHE A 413 -2.96 -2.09 -11.66
CA PHE A 413 -2.61 -1.24 -10.53
C PHE A 413 -1.30 -1.72 -9.92
N VAL A 414 -0.31 -0.83 -9.82
CA VAL A 414 0.98 -1.10 -9.20
C VAL A 414 1.07 -0.35 -7.88
N SER A 415 1.08 -1.10 -6.78
CA SER A 415 1.36 -0.54 -5.46
C SER A 415 2.82 -0.07 -5.39
N VAL A 416 3.04 1.14 -4.89
CA VAL A 416 4.38 1.61 -4.56
C VAL A 416 4.78 0.94 -3.25
N THR A 417 5.62 -0.09 -3.33
CA THR A 417 6.02 -0.93 -2.18
C THR A 417 6.73 -0.15 -1.08
N LYS A 418 6.57 -0.63 0.16
CA LYS A 418 7.23 -0.16 1.39
C LYS A 418 8.76 0.03 1.28
N ALA A 419 9.45 -0.76 0.45
CA ALA A 419 10.90 -0.61 0.20
C ALA A 419 11.31 0.71 -0.50
N LEU A 420 10.42 1.27 -1.36
CA LEU A 420 10.61 2.62 -1.90
C LEU A 420 10.40 3.65 -0.79
N GLN A 421 9.41 3.42 0.09
CA GLN A 421 9.03 4.20 1.28
C GLN A 421 10.13 4.29 2.34
N ASP A 422 10.79 3.18 2.65
CA ASP A 422 11.85 3.12 3.67
C ASP A 422 13.08 3.93 3.19
N LYS A 423 13.37 3.88 1.87
CA LYS A 423 14.31 4.82 1.23
C LYS A 423 13.83 6.29 1.26
N MET A 424 12.51 6.55 1.25
CA MET A 424 11.95 7.92 1.35
C MET A 424 12.10 8.53 2.75
N ASN A 425 12.02 7.72 3.80
CA ASN A 425 12.05 8.20 5.19
C ASN A 425 13.46 8.38 5.76
N GLY A 426 14.51 8.09 4.98
CA GLY A 426 15.89 8.14 5.45
C GLY A 426 16.21 7.08 6.52
N THR A 427 15.32 6.11 6.70
CA THR A 427 15.49 4.95 7.59
C THR A 427 16.08 3.81 6.77
N SER A 428 17.38 3.85 6.52
CA SER A 428 18.14 2.75 5.90
C SER A 428 19.41 2.48 6.66
#